data_AF-A0A1X1RFR5-F1
#
_entry.id   AF-A0A1X1RFR5-F1
#
_cell.length_a   1.000
_cell.length_b   1.000
_cell.length_c   1.000
_cell.angle_alpha   90.00
_cell.angle_beta   90.00
_cell.angle_gamma   90.00
#
_symmetry.space_group_name_H-M   'P 1'
#
loop_
_entity.id
_entity.type
_entity.pdbx_description
1 polymer ?
#
loop_
_entity_poly.entity_id
_entity_poly.type
_entity_poly.pdbx_seq_one_letter_code
_entity_poly.pdbx_strand_id
1 'polypeptide(L)'
;MVPGHHCQGPAAGHGLINQPAVVRQPVTPNPLAATAAQAQTQVPAPTAAAFAVATGATIGALGEEQAATEHLRRLLNAVARQQPLLAWAIGEHPDGSTVVVTDLASGWLPPGIEIPATASVLDPRPRRGGIEELLGAAVRAVTHLPGQHIRQGGEPVNLSTRPVSAPPIDDLGWQLGSATQWRDGLPRLAHTLARAVAAGTGVLDSEMALLREHLGAAAAAVLAGYPHPDPAAVGNWQLLACIGALAAGRARAANYHLAWFLALNP
;
A
#
# COMPACT_ATOMS: atom_id res chain seq x y z
N MET A 1 -10.72 8.30 57.81
CA MET A 1 -11.14 8.99 59.05
C MET A 1 -10.50 10.38 59.02
N VAL A 2 -11.26 11.44 59.30
CA VAL A 2 -10.85 12.86 59.25
C VAL A 2 -11.18 13.47 60.61
N PRO A 3 -10.21 14.08 61.32
CA PRO A 3 -10.06 15.55 61.37
C PRO A 3 -8.57 16.02 61.41
N GLY A 4 -8.22 17.31 61.44
CA GLY A 4 -9.01 18.55 61.32
C GLY A 4 -8.18 19.85 61.55
N HIS A 5 -8.83 20.99 61.30
CA HIS A 5 -8.44 22.41 61.50
C HIS A 5 -7.70 22.73 62.83
N HIS A 6 -6.93 23.81 63.03
CA HIS A 6 -7.06 25.26 62.72
C HIS A 6 -5.66 25.94 62.69
N CYS A 7 -5.37 27.22 62.36
CA CYS A 7 -6.08 28.43 61.85
C CYS A 7 -5.05 29.28 61.03
N GLN A 8 -4.98 30.63 60.84
CA GLN A 8 -5.62 31.89 61.33
C GLN A 8 -5.47 32.99 60.22
N GLY A 9 -6.01 34.21 60.39
CA GLY A 9 -5.79 35.39 59.52
C GLY A 9 -4.81 36.46 60.11
N PRO A 10 -4.85 37.76 59.72
CA PRO A 10 -6.06 38.54 59.36
C PRO A 10 -5.97 39.66 58.25
N ALA A 11 -7.15 40.19 57.86
CA ALA A 11 -7.45 41.60 57.43
C ALA A 11 -6.76 42.22 56.18
N ALA A 12 -7.22 43.32 55.54
CA ALA A 12 -8.52 43.99 55.29
C ALA A 12 -8.26 45.19 54.30
N GLY A 13 -9.22 45.89 53.65
CA GLY A 13 -10.68 45.76 53.49
C GLY A 13 -11.37 47.10 53.13
N HIS A 14 -12.55 47.05 52.47
CA HIS A 14 -13.50 48.15 52.13
C HIS A 14 -13.27 49.04 50.88
N GLY A 15 -14.39 49.57 50.33
CA GLY A 15 -14.43 50.71 49.39
C GLY A 15 -15.51 50.60 48.29
N LEU A 16 -16.59 51.39 48.34
CA LEU A 16 -17.68 51.40 47.35
C LEU A 16 -18.12 52.83 46.96
N ILE A 17 -18.33 53.04 45.65
CA ILE A 17 -19.08 54.11 44.93
C ILE A 17 -19.22 55.53 45.54
N ASN A 18 -18.76 56.55 44.79
CA ASN A 18 -19.69 57.50 44.14
C ASN A 18 -19.06 58.33 42.99
N GLN A 19 -19.88 59.03 42.19
CA GLN A 19 -19.46 60.00 41.15
C GLN A 19 -19.49 61.46 41.67
N PRO A 20 -18.98 62.45 40.90
CA PRO A 20 -19.89 63.17 40.00
C PRO A 20 -19.29 63.51 38.61
N ALA A 21 -20.14 64.04 37.71
CA ALA A 21 -19.79 64.41 36.34
C ALA A 21 -19.29 65.86 36.18
N VAL A 22 -18.61 66.15 35.07
CA VAL A 22 -18.24 67.50 34.61
C VAL A 22 -18.71 67.69 33.16
N VAL A 23 -19.15 68.92 32.83
CA VAL A 23 -19.83 69.27 31.56
C VAL A 23 -18.85 69.75 30.48
N ARG A 24 -19.25 69.62 29.22
CA ARG A 24 -18.51 70.01 28.00
C ARG A 24 -18.13 71.49 27.96
N GLN A 25 -17.02 71.80 27.27
CA GLN A 25 -16.90 73.05 26.52
C GLN A 25 -16.11 72.81 25.20
N PRO A 26 -16.57 73.32 24.04
CA PRO A 26 -15.90 73.10 22.75
C PRO A 26 -14.84 74.17 22.47
N VAL A 27 -13.82 73.80 21.68
CA VAL A 27 -12.91 74.75 21.01
C VAL A 27 -13.12 74.64 19.50
N THR A 28 -13.36 75.78 18.86
CA THR A 28 -13.51 75.90 17.40
C THR A 28 -12.14 75.93 16.69
N PRO A 29 -12.07 75.51 15.42
CA PRO A 29 -10.81 75.38 14.69
C PRO A 29 -10.28 76.74 14.22
N ASN A 30 -8.95 76.86 14.13
CA ASN A 30 -8.28 77.93 13.38
C ASN A 30 -7.50 77.29 12.21
N PRO A 31 -7.81 77.59 10.94
CA PRO A 31 -7.19 76.94 9.79
C PRO A 31 -5.94 77.69 9.31
N LEU A 32 -4.89 76.94 8.95
CA LEU A 32 -3.83 77.37 8.03
C LEU A 32 -3.18 76.15 7.39
N ALA A 33 -2.75 76.29 6.13
CA ALA A 33 -2.51 75.14 5.26
C ALA A 33 -1.11 74.52 5.37
N ALA A 34 -1.06 73.19 5.28
CA ALA A 34 0.13 72.44 4.91
C ALA A 34 -0.29 71.27 3.98
N THR A 35 -0.33 71.52 2.67
CA THR A 35 -0.78 70.55 1.66
C THR A 35 0.29 69.48 1.40
N ALA A 36 0.55 68.64 2.39
CA ALA A 36 1.37 67.45 2.24
C ALA A 36 0.60 66.41 1.42
N ALA A 37 0.80 66.44 0.09
CA ALA A 37 0.23 65.47 -0.83
C ALA A 37 0.82 64.08 -0.55
N GLN A 38 0.15 63.31 0.32
CA GLN A 38 0.43 61.90 0.48
C GLN A 38 0.09 61.19 -0.83
N ALA A 39 1.11 60.90 -1.63
CA ALA A 39 1.03 59.88 -2.66
C ALA A 39 0.88 58.52 -1.95
N GLN A 40 -0.35 58.23 -1.54
CA GLN A 40 -0.73 56.92 -1.02
C GLN A 40 -0.67 55.95 -2.20
N THR A 41 0.52 55.38 -2.45
CA THR A 41 0.70 54.24 -3.33
C THR A 41 -0.11 53.09 -2.75
N GLN A 42 -1.36 53.00 -3.18
CA GLN A 42 -2.38 52.12 -2.62
C GLN A 42 -2.10 50.70 -3.09
N VAL A 43 -1.06 50.08 -2.52
CA VAL A 43 -0.76 48.66 -2.65
C VAL A 43 -2.06 47.93 -2.29
N PRO A 44 -2.67 47.18 -3.23
CA PRO A 44 -3.92 46.50 -2.94
C PRO A 44 -3.62 45.41 -1.91
N ALA A 45 -4.01 45.66 -0.66
CA ALA A 45 -3.97 44.63 0.37
C ALA A 45 -4.75 43.41 -0.15
N PRO A 46 -4.11 42.23 -0.29
CA PRO A 46 -4.79 41.08 -0.86
C PRO A 46 -6.00 40.79 0.02
N THR A 47 -7.20 40.84 -0.57
CA THR A 47 -8.45 40.85 0.18
C THR A 47 -8.50 39.63 1.09
N ALA A 48 -9.00 39.77 2.33
CA ALA A 48 -9.00 38.65 3.29
C ALA A 48 -9.66 37.37 2.72
N ALA A 49 -10.63 37.52 1.82
CA ALA A 49 -11.22 36.43 1.05
C ALA A 49 -10.20 35.66 0.17
N ALA A 50 -9.23 36.33 -0.47
CA ALA A 50 -8.19 35.68 -1.27
C ALA A 50 -7.22 34.87 -0.40
N PHE A 51 -6.80 35.41 0.77
CA PHE A 51 -6.02 34.65 1.75
C PHE A 51 -6.81 33.46 2.33
N ALA A 52 -8.10 33.63 2.59
CA ALA A 52 -8.98 32.56 3.08
C ALA A 52 -9.19 31.47 2.03
N VAL A 53 -9.38 31.82 0.75
CA VAL A 53 -9.46 30.87 -0.37
C VAL A 53 -8.14 30.13 -0.57
N ALA A 54 -7.00 30.82 -0.53
CA ALA A 54 -5.68 30.18 -0.64
C ALA A 54 -5.42 29.19 0.51
N THR A 55 -5.76 29.58 1.75
CA THR A 55 -5.63 28.72 2.93
C THR A 55 -6.62 27.55 2.91
N GLY A 56 -7.84 27.78 2.44
CA GLY A 56 -8.85 26.73 2.27
C GLY A 56 -8.43 25.70 1.20
N ALA A 57 -7.84 26.15 0.10
CA ALA A 57 -7.34 25.28 -0.97
C ALA A 57 -6.16 24.41 -0.51
N THR A 58 -5.21 24.96 0.25
CA THR A 58 -4.08 24.17 0.78
C THR A 58 -4.52 23.18 1.86
N ILE A 59 -5.46 23.54 2.73
CA ILE A 59 -6.06 22.61 3.69
C ILE A 59 -6.86 21.51 2.97
N GLY A 60 -7.61 21.84 1.92
CA GLY A 60 -8.33 20.88 1.08
C GLY A 60 -7.39 19.84 0.46
N ALA A 61 -6.35 20.28 -0.27
CA ALA A 61 -5.39 19.40 -0.90
C ALA A 61 -4.65 18.49 0.11
N LEU A 62 -4.32 18.99 1.31
CA LEU A 62 -3.74 18.18 2.38
C LEU A 62 -4.72 17.12 2.91
N GLY A 63 -6.01 17.43 2.99
CA GLY A 63 -7.05 16.48 3.37
C GLY A 63 -7.28 15.39 2.31
N GLU A 64 -7.26 15.76 1.03
CA GLU A 64 -7.35 14.83 -0.10
C GLU A 64 -6.16 13.86 -0.14
N GLU A 65 -4.93 14.38 0.04
CA GLU A 65 -3.71 13.56 0.09
C GLU A 65 -3.72 12.57 1.26
N GLN A 66 -4.16 13.02 2.45
CA GLN A 66 -4.31 12.14 3.62
C GLN A 66 -5.39 11.07 3.40
N ALA A 67 -6.52 11.42 2.79
CA ALA A 67 -7.59 10.47 2.48
C ALA A 67 -7.16 9.42 1.45
N ALA A 68 -6.43 9.82 0.40
CA ALA A 68 -5.91 8.92 -0.63
C ALA A 68 -4.77 8.02 -0.09
N THR A 69 -3.88 8.55 0.74
CA THR A 69 -2.86 7.76 1.44
C THR A 69 -3.50 6.72 2.37
N GLU A 70 -4.57 7.09 3.09
CA GLU A 70 -5.30 6.14 3.95
C GLU A 70 -6.11 5.10 3.12
N HIS A 71 -6.61 5.48 1.94
CA HIS A 71 -7.21 4.55 0.99
C HIS A 71 -6.18 3.50 0.53
N LEU A 72 -5.01 3.92 0.02
CA LEU A 72 -3.94 2.98 -0.34
C LEU A 72 -3.53 2.10 0.86
N ARG A 73 -3.44 2.65 2.06
CA ARG A 73 -3.12 1.87 3.27
C ARG A 73 -4.19 0.83 3.60
N ARG A 74 -5.47 1.15 3.41
CA ARG A 74 -6.58 0.18 3.54
C ARG A 74 -6.49 -0.94 2.50
N LEU A 75 -6.16 -0.61 1.24
CA LEU A 75 -5.91 -1.60 0.19
C LEU A 75 -4.74 -2.52 0.54
N LEU A 76 -3.60 -1.96 0.93
CA LEU A 76 -2.40 -2.73 1.29
C LEU A 76 -2.64 -3.67 2.46
N ASN A 77 -3.31 -3.19 3.52
CA ASN A 77 -3.66 -4.00 4.68
C ASN A 77 -4.52 -5.22 4.29
N ALA A 78 -5.29 -5.16 3.20
CA ALA A 78 -6.07 -6.29 2.71
C ALA A 78 -5.23 -7.33 1.94
N VAL A 79 -4.15 -6.92 1.29
CA VAL A 79 -3.17 -7.83 0.67
C VAL A 79 -2.28 -8.44 1.76
N ALA A 80 -1.65 -7.62 2.59
CA ALA A 80 -0.69 -8.05 3.61
C ALA A 80 -1.29 -9.04 4.64
N ARG A 81 -2.59 -8.96 4.96
CA ARG A 81 -3.28 -9.93 5.83
C ARG A 81 -3.26 -11.36 5.28
N GLN A 82 -3.12 -11.56 3.98
CA GLN A 82 -3.08 -12.89 3.36
C GLN A 82 -1.69 -13.54 3.48
N GLN A 83 -0.63 -12.73 3.60
CA GLN A 83 0.73 -13.22 3.83
C GLN A 83 1.58 -12.16 4.58
N PRO A 84 1.47 -12.07 5.92
CA PRO A 84 2.09 -11.03 6.73
C PRO A 84 3.59 -11.26 7.04
N LEU A 85 4.19 -12.32 6.48
CA LEU A 85 5.62 -12.61 6.62
C LEU A 85 6.47 -11.96 5.51
N LEU A 86 5.85 -11.33 4.52
CA LEU A 86 6.50 -10.65 3.40
C LEU A 86 6.36 -9.13 3.53
N ALA A 87 7.34 -8.38 3.01
CA ALA A 87 7.12 -6.98 2.71
C ALA A 87 6.15 -6.84 1.52
N TRP A 88 5.26 -5.86 1.63
CA TRP A 88 4.27 -5.52 0.61
C TRP A 88 4.25 -4.01 0.41
N ALA A 89 4.11 -3.55 -0.83
CA ALA A 89 3.84 -2.14 -1.11
C ALA A 89 2.73 -2.01 -2.16
N ILE A 90 2.03 -0.88 -2.09
CA ILE A 90 1.08 -0.45 -3.13
C ILE A 90 1.37 1.01 -3.45
N GLY A 91 1.38 1.33 -4.74
CA GLY A 91 1.71 2.66 -5.23
C GLY A 91 0.78 3.08 -6.35
N GLU A 92 0.47 4.37 -6.37
CA GLU A 92 -0.29 5.05 -7.40
C GLU A 92 0.69 5.82 -8.30
N HIS A 93 0.57 5.67 -9.61
CA HIS A 93 1.49 6.25 -10.59
C HIS A 93 0.93 7.54 -11.25
N PRO A 94 1.77 8.33 -11.96
CA PRO A 94 1.33 9.57 -12.61
C PRO A 94 0.19 9.42 -13.64
N ASP A 95 -0.08 8.20 -14.11
CA ASP A 95 -1.19 7.86 -15.02
C ASP A 95 -2.49 7.45 -14.30
N GLY A 96 -2.49 7.46 -12.96
CA GLY A 96 -3.59 6.98 -12.11
C GLY A 96 -3.66 5.46 -11.97
N SER A 97 -2.72 4.70 -12.56
CA SER A 97 -2.65 3.25 -12.33
C SER A 97 -2.16 2.94 -10.91
N THR A 98 -2.57 1.80 -10.37
CA THR A 98 -2.15 1.32 -9.04
C THR A 98 -1.44 -0.02 -9.18
N VAL A 99 -0.23 -0.16 -8.65
CA VAL A 99 0.58 -1.39 -8.70
C VAL A 99 0.76 -1.95 -7.29
N VAL A 100 0.61 -3.27 -7.13
CA VAL A 100 0.97 -4.01 -5.91
C VAL A 100 2.25 -4.81 -6.14
N VAL A 101 3.18 -4.74 -5.19
CA VAL A 101 4.46 -5.45 -5.23
C VAL A 101 4.78 -6.16 -3.91
N THR A 102 5.58 -7.22 -4.00
CA THR A 102 6.36 -7.79 -2.90
C THR A 102 7.79 -8.01 -3.39
N ASP A 103 8.78 -7.87 -2.51
CA ASP A 103 10.20 -8.04 -2.83
C ASP A 103 10.68 -9.49 -2.84
N LEU A 104 9.82 -10.44 -2.43
CA LEU A 104 10.09 -11.88 -2.40
C LEU A 104 10.90 -12.42 -3.60
N ALA A 105 10.51 -12.03 -4.82
CA ALA A 105 11.22 -12.42 -6.05
C ALA A 105 10.92 -11.45 -7.21
N SER A 106 11.63 -10.30 -7.25
CA SER A 106 11.58 -9.32 -8.36
C SER A 106 10.18 -8.74 -8.69
N GLY A 107 9.19 -8.89 -7.80
CA GLY A 107 7.79 -8.52 -8.03
C GLY A 107 6.80 -9.68 -8.22
N TRP A 108 7.24 -10.94 -8.15
CA TRP A 108 6.36 -12.11 -8.21
C TRP A 108 5.48 -12.25 -6.96
N LEU A 109 4.17 -12.43 -7.15
CA LEU A 109 3.20 -12.70 -6.08
C LEU A 109 3.00 -14.21 -5.86
N PRO A 110 3.04 -14.70 -4.62
CA PRO A 110 2.70 -16.08 -4.27
C PRO A 110 1.32 -16.54 -4.78
N PRO A 111 1.13 -17.85 -5.04
CA PRO A 111 -0.15 -18.40 -5.47
C PRO A 111 -1.25 -18.13 -4.43
N GLY A 112 -2.42 -17.70 -4.92
CA GLY A 112 -3.60 -17.46 -4.09
C GLY A 112 -3.67 -16.07 -3.44
N ILE A 113 -2.66 -15.22 -3.61
CA ILE A 113 -2.75 -13.81 -3.20
C ILE A 113 -3.74 -13.07 -4.10
N GLU A 114 -4.76 -12.48 -3.49
CA GLU A 114 -5.70 -11.57 -4.12
C GLU A 114 -5.28 -10.12 -3.89
N ILE A 115 -5.36 -9.29 -4.93
CA ILE A 115 -5.07 -7.85 -4.87
C ILE A 115 -6.34 -7.04 -5.19
N PRO A 116 -6.39 -5.72 -4.90
CA PRO A 116 -7.53 -4.90 -5.28
C PRO A 116 -7.85 -5.05 -6.79
N ALA A 117 -9.11 -5.24 -7.14
CA ALA A 117 -9.52 -5.57 -8.52
C ALA A 117 -9.22 -4.46 -9.55
N THR A 118 -8.86 -3.26 -9.10
CA THR A 118 -8.39 -2.11 -9.90
C THR A 118 -6.87 -1.98 -9.99
N ALA A 119 -6.11 -2.73 -9.20
CA ALA A 119 -4.65 -2.70 -9.19
C ALA A 119 -4.06 -3.73 -10.17
N SER A 120 -2.79 -3.55 -10.51
CA SER A 120 -2.00 -4.45 -11.36
C SER A 120 -0.79 -5.03 -10.60
N VAL A 121 -0.09 -5.93 -11.28
CA VAL A 121 1.20 -6.51 -10.86
C VAL A 121 2.28 -6.16 -11.88
N LEU A 122 3.54 -6.27 -11.48
CA LEU A 122 4.67 -6.07 -12.40
C LEU A 122 4.74 -7.17 -13.47
N ASP A 123 5.25 -6.82 -14.66
CA ASP A 123 5.60 -7.80 -15.69
C ASP A 123 6.75 -8.72 -15.22
N PRO A 124 6.76 -10.02 -15.61
CA PRO A 124 7.87 -10.93 -15.38
C PRO A 124 9.20 -10.40 -15.96
N ARG A 125 10.15 -10.10 -15.07
CA ARG A 125 11.53 -9.67 -15.40
C ARG A 125 12.41 -9.77 -14.16
N PRO A 126 13.71 -10.11 -14.27
CA PRO A 126 14.65 -9.88 -13.19
C PRO A 126 14.69 -8.40 -12.83
N ARG A 127 14.55 -8.10 -11.53
CA ARG A 127 14.76 -6.77 -10.97
C ARG A 127 15.76 -6.86 -9.83
N ARG A 128 16.41 -5.73 -9.54
CA ARG A 128 17.27 -5.56 -8.36
C ARG A 128 16.66 -4.47 -7.50
N GLY A 129 17.13 -4.40 -6.26
CA GLY A 129 16.72 -3.38 -5.31
C GLY A 129 15.70 -3.84 -4.28
N GLY A 130 15.38 -2.93 -3.35
CA GLY A 130 14.35 -3.13 -2.34
C GLY A 130 12.92 -2.93 -2.89
N ILE A 131 11.93 -3.06 -2.02
CA ILE A 131 10.52 -2.94 -2.39
C ILE A 131 10.14 -1.56 -2.99
N GLU A 132 10.87 -0.51 -2.60
CA GLU A 132 10.74 0.85 -3.13
C GLU A 132 11.24 0.95 -4.60
N GLU A 133 12.36 0.29 -4.92
CA GLU A 133 12.90 0.21 -6.29
C GLU A 133 12.01 -0.64 -7.21
N LEU A 134 11.35 -1.67 -6.66
CA LEU A 134 10.36 -2.48 -7.39
C LEU A 134 9.10 -1.67 -7.71
N LEU A 135 8.66 -0.82 -6.78
CA LEU A 135 7.50 0.05 -6.98
C LEU A 135 7.82 1.21 -7.95
N GLY A 136 9.05 1.73 -7.92
CA GLY A 136 9.54 2.73 -8.86
C GLY A 136 8.87 4.10 -8.67
N ALA A 137 8.62 4.81 -9.78
CA ALA A 137 8.12 6.19 -9.78
C ALA A 137 6.60 6.27 -9.50
N ALA A 138 6.18 5.87 -8.31
CA ALA A 138 4.86 6.17 -7.77
C ALA A 138 4.79 7.62 -7.25
N VAL A 139 3.66 8.30 -7.43
CA VAL A 139 3.40 9.64 -6.85
C VAL A 139 2.93 9.55 -5.41
N ARG A 140 2.28 8.44 -5.05
CA ARG A 140 1.81 8.11 -3.70
C ARG A 140 2.10 6.64 -3.44
N ALA A 141 2.71 6.32 -2.31
CA ALA A 141 3.07 4.95 -1.96
C ALA A 141 2.88 4.68 -0.47
N VAL A 142 2.53 3.44 -0.14
CA VAL A 142 2.56 2.93 1.23
C VAL A 142 3.15 1.53 1.25
N THR A 143 3.88 1.22 2.32
CA THR A 143 4.64 -0.03 2.49
C THR A 143 4.29 -0.66 3.84
N HIS A 144 4.24 -1.99 3.85
CA HIS A 144 4.14 -2.86 5.01
C HIS A 144 5.41 -3.71 5.06
N LEU A 145 6.04 -3.79 6.22
CA LEU A 145 7.19 -4.67 6.48
C LEU A 145 6.79 -5.78 7.46
N PRO A 146 7.40 -6.98 7.38
CA PRO A 146 7.07 -8.11 8.23
C PRO A 146 7.09 -7.75 9.72
N GLY A 147 6.13 -8.29 10.47
CA GLY A 147 5.98 -8.04 11.91
C GLY A 147 5.37 -6.68 12.28
N GLN A 148 5.14 -5.77 11.33
CA GLN A 148 4.33 -4.57 11.61
C GLN A 148 2.87 -4.95 11.88
N HIS A 149 2.21 -4.24 12.79
CA HIS A 149 0.79 -4.47 13.07
C HIS A 149 -0.10 -4.03 11.89
N ILE A 150 -0.76 -5.00 11.25
CA ILE A 150 -1.75 -4.72 10.20
C ILE A 150 -3.11 -4.44 10.86
N ARG A 151 -3.63 -3.22 10.67
CA ARG A 151 -4.92 -2.80 11.25
C ARG A 151 -6.05 -3.70 10.75
N GLN A 152 -6.91 -4.14 11.66
CA GLN A 152 -8.12 -4.91 11.36
C GLN A 152 -9.35 -4.00 11.10
N GLY A 153 -10.32 -4.52 10.34
CA GLY A 153 -11.57 -3.81 10.03
C GLY A 153 -11.43 -2.70 8.95
N GLY A 154 -12.50 -1.91 8.81
CA GLY A 154 -12.68 -0.90 7.75
C GLY A 154 -13.70 -1.32 6.68
N GLU A 155 -13.94 -0.45 5.70
CA GLU A 155 -14.77 -0.78 4.54
C GLU A 155 -14.12 -1.94 3.73
N PRO A 156 -14.89 -2.98 3.33
CA PRO A 156 -14.38 -4.10 2.54
C PRO A 156 -13.62 -3.67 1.28
N VAL A 157 -12.57 -4.41 0.94
CA VAL A 157 -11.81 -4.22 -0.29
C VAL A 157 -12.27 -5.27 -1.30
N ASN A 158 -12.59 -4.85 -2.53
CA ASN A 158 -12.87 -5.74 -3.64
C ASN A 158 -11.56 -6.39 -4.13
N LEU A 159 -11.21 -7.52 -3.52
CA LEU A 159 -10.01 -8.30 -3.85
C LEU A 159 -10.31 -9.30 -4.99
N SER A 160 -9.29 -9.61 -5.79
CA SER A 160 -9.36 -10.67 -6.79
C SER A 160 -7.97 -11.18 -7.20
N THR A 161 -7.90 -12.45 -7.57
CA THR A 161 -6.79 -13.01 -8.38
C THR A 161 -6.84 -12.59 -9.87
N ARG A 162 -7.94 -12.03 -10.38
CA ARG A 162 -8.10 -11.69 -11.81
C ARG A 162 -7.00 -10.79 -12.41
N PRO A 163 -6.56 -9.69 -11.76
CA PRO A 163 -5.49 -8.84 -12.29
C PRO A 163 -4.09 -9.46 -12.19
N VAL A 164 -3.88 -10.47 -11.32
CA VAL A 164 -2.60 -11.18 -11.20
C VAL A 164 -2.38 -11.99 -12.49
N SER A 165 -1.59 -11.42 -13.38
CA SER A 165 -1.49 -11.84 -14.78
C SER A 165 -0.14 -11.44 -15.39
N ALA A 166 0.17 -12.03 -16.53
CA ALA A 166 1.42 -11.84 -17.27
C ALA A 166 1.14 -11.99 -18.77
N PRO A 167 2.05 -11.53 -19.66
CA PRO A 167 2.01 -11.81 -21.09
C PRO A 167 1.85 -13.32 -21.38
N PRO A 168 1.11 -13.72 -22.44
CA PRO A 168 0.90 -15.12 -22.76
C PRO A 168 2.20 -15.82 -23.18
N ILE A 169 2.31 -17.10 -22.82
CA ILE A 169 3.41 -17.99 -23.20
C ILE A 169 2.98 -18.86 -24.40
N ASP A 170 3.80 -18.85 -25.45
CA ASP A 170 3.68 -19.80 -26.56
C ASP A 170 4.05 -21.22 -26.10
N ASP A 171 3.15 -22.16 -26.38
CA ASP A 171 3.16 -23.56 -25.91
C ASP A 171 3.48 -23.71 -24.41
N LEU A 172 2.58 -23.19 -23.58
CA LEU A 172 2.60 -23.34 -22.11
C LEU A 172 2.80 -24.79 -21.63
N GLY A 173 2.35 -25.79 -22.40
CA GLY A 173 2.50 -27.21 -22.08
C GLY A 173 3.93 -27.70 -22.31
N TRP A 174 4.51 -27.43 -23.48
CA TRP A 174 5.91 -27.73 -23.79
C TRP A 174 6.88 -27.00 -22.86
N GLN A 175 6.64 -25.70 -22.61
CA GLN A 175 7.45 -24.88 -21.72
C GLN A 175 7.47 -25.44 -20.28
N LEU A 176 6.31 -25.86 -19.75
CA LEU A 176 6.24 -26.50 -18.43
C LEU A 176 6.91 -27.87 -18.41
N GLY A 177 6.77 -28.66 -19.48
CA GLY A 177 7.46 -29.95 -19.63
C GLY A 177 8.99 -29.80 -19.61
N SER A 178 9.51 -28.84 -20.38
CA SER A 178 10.93 -28.47 -20.41
C SER A 178 11.42 -28.01 -19.03
N ALA A 179 10.75 -27.01 -18.44
CA ALA A 179 11.10 -26.42 -17.15
C ALA A 179 11.07 -27.40 -15.96
N THR A 180 10.35 -28.52 -16.08
CA THR A 180 10.28 -29.55 -15.03
C THR A 180 11.12 -30.79 -15.31
N GLN A 181 11.70 -30.97 -16.51
CA GLN A 181 12.31 -32.25 -16.90
C GLN A 181 13.52 -32.65 -16.03
N TRP A 182 14.38 -31.69 -15.69
CA TRP A 182 15.63 -31.91 -14.93
C TRP A 182 15.72 -31.02 -13.69
N ARG A 183 14.56 -30.64 -13.12
CA ARG A 183 14.48 -29.65 -12.03
C ARG A 183 14.64 -30.31 -10.66
N ASP A 184 15.82 -30.15 -10.06
CA ASP A 184 16.11 -30.62 -8.70
C ASP A 184 15.21 -29.97 -7.65
N GLY A 185 14.92 -30.73 -6.58
CA GLY A 185 14.10 -30.28 -5.46
C GLY A 185 12.59 -30.23 -5.72
N LEU A 186 12.12 -30.56 -6.92
CA LEU A 186 10.69 -30.85 -7.14
C LEU A 186 10.33 -32.24 -6.59
N PRO A 187 9.10 -32.41 -6.03
CA PRO A 187 8.62 -33.73 -5.64
C PRO A 187 8.30 -34.56 -6.89
N ARG A 188 8.48 -35.89 -6.81
CA ARG A 188 8.20 -36.82 -7.92
C ARG A 188 6.81 -36.65 -8.55
N LEU A 189 5.81 -36.27 -7.76
CA LEU A 189 4.45 -35.96 -8.23
C LEU A 189 4.44 -34.81 -9.25
N ALA A 190 5.24 -33.77 -9.08
CA ALA A 190 5.25 -32.60 -9.96
C ALA A 190 5.60 -32.96 -11.40
N HIS A 191 6.58 -33.83 -11.63
CA HIS A 191 6.96 -34.26 -12.98
C HIS A 191 5.87 -35.13 -13.64
N THR A 192 5.18 -35.96 -12.86
CA THR A 192 4.01 -36.73 -13.35
C THR A 192 2.87 -35.78 -13.74
N LEU A 193 2.53 -34.84 -12.86
CA LEU A 193 1.40 -33.92 -13.07
C LEU A 193 1.69 -32.88 -14.16
N ALA A 194 2.92 -32.36 -14.27
CA ALA A 194 3.33 -31.49 -15.37
C ALA A 194 3.10 -32.15 -16.73
N ARG A 195 3.48 -33.43 -16.87
CA ARG A 195 3.22 -34.22 -18.08
C ARG A 195 1.72 -34.47 -18.28
N ALA A 196 0.96 -34.76 -17.22
CA ALA A 196 -0.47 -35.01 -17.31
C ALA A 196 -1.24 -33.76 -17.80
N VAL A 197 -0.98 -32.60 -17.20
CA VAL A 197 -1.67 -31.35 -17.59
C VAL A 197 -1.23 -30.84 -18.97
N ALA A 198 0.04 -31.01 -19.34
CA ALA A 198 0.52 -30.68 -20.69
C ALA A 198 -0.09 -31.59 -21.77
N ALA A 199 -0.36 -32.86 -21.44
CA ALA A 199 -1.07 -33.80 -22.32
C ALA A 199 -2.60 -33.63 -22.31
N GLY A 200 -3.15 -32.69 -21.54
CA GLY A 200 -4.59 -32.50 -21.37
C GLY A 200 -5.31 -33.64 -20.63
N THR A 201 -4.57 -34.57 -20.01
CA THR A 201 -5.16 -35.66 -19.22
C THR A 201 -5.54 -35.15 -17.82
N GLY A 202 -6.73 -35.51 -17.36
CA GLY A 202 -7.23 -35.12 -16.03
C GLY A 202 -6.37 -35.65 -14.88
N VAL A 203 -6.45 -34.96 -13.74
CA VAL A 203 -5.68 -35.25 -12.52
C VAL A 203 -6.63 -35.63 -11.39
N LEU A 204 -6.26 -36.60 -10.54
CA LEU A 204 -7.13 -37.11 -9.48
C LEU A 204 -7.19 -36.17 -8.27
N ASP A 205 -8.32 -36.17 -7.54
CA ASP A 205 -8.49 -35.37 -6.32
C ASP A 205 -7.45 -35.68 -5.23
N SER A 206 -6.99 -36.93 -5.16
CA SER A 206 -5.91 -37.39 -4.27
C SER A 206 -4.55 -36.80 -4.65
N GLU A 207 -4.24 -36.75 -5.95
CA GLU A 207 -3.04 -36.09 -6.46
C GLU A 207 -3.12 -34.57 -6.26
N MET A 208 -4.31 -33.98 -6.37
CA MET A 208 -4.56 -32.58 -6.02
C MET A 208 -4.45 -32.29 -4.53
N ALA A 209 -4.78 -33.23 -3.65
CA ALA A 209 -4.51 -33.10 -2.21
C ALA A 209 -3.00 -33.10 -1.93
N LEU A 210 -2.26 -34.07 -2.48
CA LEU A 210 -0.82 -34.19 -2.27
C LEU A 210 -0.02 -33.04 -2.93
N LEU A 211 -0.48 -32.50 -4.06
CA LEU A 211 0.13 -31.30 -4.65
C LEU A 211 -0.08 -30.06 -3.78
N ARG A 212 -1.24 -29.90 -3.12
CA ARG A 212 -1.48 -28.81 -2.16
C ARG A 212 -0.56 -28.91 -0.95
N GLU A 213 -0.31 -30.12 -0.45
CA GLU A 213 0.66 -30.36 0.62
C GLU A 213 2.09 -29.95 0.19
N HIS A 214 2.56 -30.40 -0.98
CA HIS A 214 3.86 -30.00 -1.52
C HIS A 214 3.98 -28.49 -1.77
N LEU A 215 2.92 -27.83 -2.25
CA LEU A 215 2.90 -26.38 -2.44
C LEU A 215 2.97 -25.64 -1.11
N GLY A 216 2.27 -26.13 -0.07
CA GLY A 216 2.37 -25.60 1.30
C GLY A 216 3.75 -25.78 1.92
N ALA A 217 4.39 -26.93 1.71
CA ALA A 217 5.76 -27.20 2.16
C ALA A 217 6.79 -26.29 1.46
N ALA A 218 6.65 -26.10 0.14
CA ALA A 218 7.50 -25.18 -0.62
C ALA A 218 7.31 -23.72 -0.16
N ALA A 219 6.07 -23.29 0.07
CA ALA A 219 5.76 -21.98 0.63
C ALA A 219 6.43 -21.77 2.00
N ALA A 220 6.29 -22.73 2.91
CA ALA A 220 6.89 -22.67 4.25
C ALA A 220 8.43 -22.61 4.20
N ALA A 221 9.06 -23.40 3.32
CA ALA A 221 10.52 -23.40 3.15
C ALA A 221 11.04 -22.06 2.60
N VAL A 222 10.36 -21.48 1.61
CA VAL A 222 10.71 -20.17 1.05
C VAL A 222 10.51 -19.05 2.09
N LEU A 223 9.37 -19.04 2.79
CA LEU A 223 9.06 -18.02 3.81
C LEU A 223 10.01 -18.09 5.01
N ALA A 224 10.53 -19.28 5.36
CA ALA A 224 11.54 -19.44 6.41
C ALA A 224 12.93 -18.88 6.03
N GLY A 225 13.21 -18.69 4.72
CA GLY A 225 14.43 -18.05 4.22
C GLY A 225 14.29 -16.55 3.94
N TYR A 226 13.09 -15.99 3.97
CA TYR A 226 12.83 -14.57 3.71
C TYR A 226 13.54 -13.67 4.76
N PRO A 227 14.19 -12.55 4.39
CA PRO A 227 14.14 -11.82 3.11
C PRO A 227 15.08 -12.33 2.00
N HIS A 228 15.86 -13.38 2.23
CA HIS A 228 16.85 -13.89 1.27
C HIS A 228 16.65 -15.39 1.01
N PRO A 229 15.48 -15.80 0.47
CA PRO A 229 15.18 -17.20 0.22
C PRO A 229 16.07 -17.76 -0.89
N ASP A 230 16.28 -19.07 -0.88
CA ASP A 230 16.93 -19.77 -1.99
C ASP A 230 16.14 -19.57 -3.30
N PRO A 231 16.75 -19.00 -4.36
CA PRO A 231 16.10 -18.85 -5.66
C PRO A 231 15.66 -20.17 -6.29
N ALA A 232 16.33 -21.30 -6.00
CA ALA A 232 15.92 -22.60 -6.51
C ALA A 232 14.60 -23.06 -5.86
N ALA A 233 14.45 -22.92 -4.54
CA ALA A 233 13.21 -23.12 -3.81
C ALA A 233 12.07 -22.20 -4.27
N VAL A 234 12.34 -20.92 -4.55
CA VAL A 234 11.35 -19.99 -5.14
C VAL A 234 10.88 -20.48 -6.51
N GLY A 235 11.81 -20.86 -7.40
CA GLY A 235 11.46 -21.42 -8.71
C GLY A 235 10.66 -22.73 -8.62
N ASN A 236 10.95 -23.57 -7.62
CA ASN A 236 10.20 -24.79 -7.37
C ASN A 236 8.76 -24.48 -6.89
N TRP A 237 8.58 -23.46 -6.04
CA TRP A 237 7.25 -22.99 -5.65
C TRP A 237 6.46 -22.41 -6.85
N GLN A 238 7.12 -21.66 -7.75
CA GLN A 238 6.51 -21.16 -8.99
C GLN A 238 6.05 -22.31 -9.91
N LEU A 239 6.86 -23.35 -10.10
CA LEU A 239 6.47 -24.51 -10.92
C LEU A 239 5.33 -25.31 -10.28
N LEU A 240 5.35 -25.55 -8.97
CA LEU A 240 4.25 -26.18 -8.25
C LEU A 240 2.94 -25.37 -8.35
N ALA A 241 3.04 -24.04 -8.28
CA ALA A 241 1.92 -23.13 -8.48
C ALA A 241 1.36 -23.17 -9.91
N CYS A 242 2.23 -23.29 -10.93
CA CYS A 242 1.82 -23.46 -12.32
C CYS A 242 1.05 -24.78 -12.52
N ILE A 243 1.61 -25.91 -12.07
CA ILE A 243 0.99 -27.23 -12.19
C ILE A 243 -0.37 -27.26 -11.47
N GLY A 244 -0.44 -26.73 -10.23
CA GLY A 244 -1.67 -26.67 -9.45
C GLY A 244 -2.71 -25.68 -9.97
N ALA A 245 -2.30 -24.72 -10.80
CA ALA A 245 -3.22 -23.87 -11.54
C ALA A 245 -3.76 -24.58 -12.79
N LEU A 246 -2.93 -25.29 -13.57
CA LEU A 246 -3.39 -26.04 -14.75
C LEU A 246 -4.31 -27.20 -14.40
N ALA A 247 -3.96 -28.00 -13.39
CA ALA A 247 -4.79 -29.13 -12.95
C ALA A 247 -6.17 -28.68 -12.41
N ALA A 248 -6.30 -27.42 -12.00
CA ALA A 248 -7.55 -26.79 -11.60
C ALA A 248 -8.19 -25.91 -12.70
N GLY A 249 -7.76 -26.03 -13.96
CA GLY A 249 -8.31 -25.30 -15.13
C GLY A 249 -7.97 -23.80 -15.18
N ARG A 250 -7.10 -23.28 -14.31
CA ARG A 250 -6.84 -21.84 -14.13
C ARG A 250 -5.70 -21.35 -15.03
N ALA A 251 -5.86 -21.48 -16.35
CA ALA A 251 -4.81 -21.18 -17.33
C ALA A 251 -4.11 -19.81 -17.16
N ARG A 252 -4.82 -18.73 -16.79
CA ARG A 252 -4.21 -17.41 -16.51
C ARG A 252 -3.20 -17.45 -15.37
N ALA A 253 -3.53 -18.12 -14.27
CA ALA A 253 -2.64 -18.23 -13.12
C ALA A 253 -1.44 -19.15 -13.43
N ALA A 254 -1.67 -20.23 -14.19
CA ALA A 254 -0.59 -21.08 -14.68
C ALA A 254 0.42 -20.32 -15.54
N ASN A 255 -0.08 -19.53 -16.48
CA ASN A 255 0.72 -18.65 -17.32
C ASN A 255 1.51 -17.63 -16.48
N TYR A 256 0.87 -16.98 -15.49
CA TYR A 256 1.54 -16.07 -14.57
C TYR A 256 2.72 -16.73 -13.85
N HIS A 257 2.50 -17.89 -13.23
CA HIS A 257 3.54 -18.57 -12.47
C HIS A 257 4.69 -19.09 -13.34
N LEU A 258 4.41 -19.61 -14.55
CA LEU A 258 5.47 -20.04 -15.46
C LEU A 258 6.22 -18.87 -16.08
N ALA A 259 5.56 -17.75 -16.38
CA ALA A 259 6.22 -16.57 -16.95
C ALA A 259 7.22 -15.96 -15.97
N TRP A 260 6.87 -15.92 -14.68
CA TRP A 260 7.80 -15.54 -13.62
C TRP A 260 8.92 -16.56 -13.38
N PHE A 261 8.65 -17.86 -13.51
CA PHE A 261 9.71 -18.87 -13.48
C PHE A 261 10.73 -18.65 -14.60
N LEU A 262 10.27 -18.60 -15.86
CA LEU A 262 11.12 -18.44 -17.05
C LEU A 262 11.88 -17.11 -17.04
N ALA A 263 11.24 -16.03 -16.60
CA ALA A 263 11.90 -14.72 -16.49
C ALA A 263 13.02 -14.69 -15.43
N LEU A 264 12.98 -15.55 -14.41
CA LEU A 264 13.96 -15.58 -13.32
C LEU A 264 14.92 -16.78 -13.39
N ASN A 265 14.67 -17.75 -14.28
CA ASN A 265 15.50 -18.93 -14.53
C ASN A 265 15.77 -19.05 -16.06
N PRO A 266 16.50 -18.10 -16.68
CA PRO A 266 16.84 -18.13 -18.11
C PRO A 266 17.97 -19.10 -18.47
#